data_AF-A0A9K3KWF5-F1
#
_entry.id   AF-A0A9K3KWF5-F1
#
_cell.length_a   1.000
_cell.length_b   1.000
_cell.length_c   1.000
_cell.angle_alpha   90.00
_cell.angle_beta   90.00
_cell.angle_gamma   90.00
#
_symmetry.space_group_name_H-M   'P 1'
#
loop_
_entity.id
_entity.type
_entity.pdbx_description
1 polymer ?
#
loop_
_entity_poly.entity_id
_entity_poly.type
_entity_poly.pdbx_seq_one_letter_code
_entity_poly.pdbx_strand_id
1 'polypeptide(L)'
;MRDLNGFRGGTASSAAKLWLIYIILTTSTTAAFVLHPSHSTTLLSPSNTRRTHNNNCIFNLQLKFGLSRNQQHQASSNQDRYYKPQGSSSAPKPPRSKNVAQVIEINKMIVALGKQRRWKDILILYQQEKTIFNNVNFATAITQIARIQSVQRSDPLFQTLMDDLSSRIEDNGIEWMGTREFANTIHALGKMKLKSISARKILNFATSSNIGKDFILQGNSQGLANIAWAFAKLDIKAPNFFNAIEEQAEWLVKDGSPQATANTAWAFAKLDIKAPNFFNAIEEQAEWLVKDGSPQATANTAWTFAKLDIKASNFFNAIEEQAEWLVKEGNSQTTANTAWAFAKLDIKAPNFFNAIDEQAEWLVKEGNSQNTANTAWAFAKLDTKAPNYFNAIEEQAE
;
A
#
# COMPACT_ATOMS: atom_id res chain seq x y z
N MET A 1 17.36 31.87 0.77
CA MET A 1 18.18 32.57 1.79
C MET A 1 17.76 34.04 1.97
N ARG A 2 16.46 34.34 1.90
CA ARG A 2 15.84 35.57 2.41
C ARG A 2 14.46 35.15 2.95
N ASP A 3 14.08 35.74 4.09
CA ASP A 3 12.87 35.51 4.89
C ASP A 3 12.87 34.35 5.92
N LEU A 4 13.85 34.34 6.82
CA LEU A 4 13.77 33.67 8.14
C LEU A 4 13.62 34.66 9.31
N ASN A 5 13.31 35.93 9.05
CA ASN A 5 13.31 37.00 10.06
C ASN A 5 11.96 37.20 10.79
N GLY A 6 11.00 36.27 10.66
CA GLY A 6 9.69 36.36 11.32
C GLY A 6 9.67 36.04 12.82
N PHE A 7 10.73 35.49 13.39
CA PHE A 7 10.83 35.18 14.83
C PHE A 7 11.12 36.45 15.66
N ARG A 8 10.15 37.35 15.79
CA ARG A 8 10.15 38.42 16.82
C ARG A 8 8.93 38.31 17.70
N GLY A 9 9.02 37.42 18.69
CA GLY A 9 8.06 37.32 19.78
C GLY A 9 8.14 35.95 20.46
N GLY A 10 8.98 35.84 21.49
CA GLY A 10 9.13 34.62 22.29
C GLY A 10 10.59 34.29 22.56
N THR A 11 10.95 34.21 23.82
CA THR A 11 12.29 33.90 24.36
C THR A 11 12.63 32.42 24.17
N ALA A 12 12.70 31.96 22.93
CA ALA A 12 13.33 30.66 22.64
C ALA A 12 14.84 30.80 22.79
N SER A 13 15.45 29.90 23.59
CA SER A 13 16.90 29.81 23.77
C SER A 13 17.61 29.75 22.41
N SER A 14 18.72 30.46 22.24
CA SER A 14 19.50 30.46 20.99
C SER A 14 19.88 29.04 20.54
N ALA A 15 20.00 28.09 21.47
CA ALA A 15 20.24 26.68 21.20
C ALA A 15 19.04 25.99 20.52
N ALA A 16 17.81 26.24 20.97
CA ALA A 16 16.59 25.67 20.39
C ALA A 16 16.34 26.20 18.97
N LYS A 17 16.60 27.49 18.72
CA LYS A 17 16.54 28.06 17.36
C LYS A 17 17.58 27.43 16.44
N LEU A 18 18.80 27.22 16.92
CA LEU A 18 19.87 26.57 16.15
C LEU A 18 19.56 25.08 15.92
N TRP A 19 18.95 24.39 16.87
CA TRP A 19 18.52 23.00 16.75
C TRP A 19 17.36 22.86 15.76
N LEU A 20 16.35 23.73 15.83
CA LEU A 20 15.24 23.76 14.87
C LEU A 20 15.73 24.10 13.46
N ILE A 21 16.64 25.08 13.32
CA ILE A 21 17.28 25.41 12.04
C ILE A 21 18.11 24.22 11.53
N TYR A 22 18.90 23.57 12.39
CA TYR A 22 19.68 22.39 12.04
C TYR A 22 18.79 21.23 11.58
N ILE A 23 17.69 20.97 12.29
CA ILE A 23 16.70 19.96 11.91
C ILE A 23 16.02 20.30 10.59
N ILE A 24 15.53 21.53 10.42
CA ILE A 24 14.89 21.97 9.16
C ILE A 24 15.88 21.88 7.99
N LEU A 25 17.14 22.26 8.18
CA LEU A 25 18.18 22.20 7.16
C LEU A 25 18.59 20.76 6.82
N THR A 26 18.76 19.90 7.82
CA THR A 26 19.18 18.50 7.61
C THR A 26 18.08 17.62 7.01
N THR A 27 16.81 17.87 7.37
CA THR A 27 15.64 17.17 6.82
C THR A 27 15.28 17.66 5.40
N SER A 28 15.48 18.95 5.09
CA SER A 28 15.33 19.48 3.73
C SER A 28 16.37 18.89 2.76
N THR A 29 17.57 18.56 3.23
CA THR A 29 18.59 17.87 2.41
C THR A 29 18.34 16.36 2.24
N THR A 30 17.66 15.70 3.19
CA THR A 30 17.36 14.26 3.08
C THR A 30 16.12 13.96 2.22
N ALA A 31 15.29 14.95 1.91
CA ALA A 31 14.23 14.83 0.91
C ALA A 31 14.74 14.85 -0.55
N ALA A 32 16.03 15.11 -0.81
CA ALA A 32 16.56 15.35 -2.16
C ALA A 32 17.80 14.52 -2.58
N PHE A 33 18.33 13.59 -1.77
CA PHE A 33 19.51 12.80 -2.16
C PHE A 33 19.34 11.28 -1.99
N VAL A 34 18.75 10.65 -3.01
CA VAL A 34 19.19 9.35 -3.55
C VAL A 34 19.13 9.46 -5.07
N LEU A 35 20.06 10.20 -5.66
CA LEU A 35 20.33 10.17 -7.09
C LEU A 35 21.80 9.80 -7.27
N HIS A 36 22.05 8.54 -7.63
CA HIS A 36 23.33 8.14 -8.20
C HIS A 36 23.29 8.47 -9.71
N PRO A 37 24.36 9.05 -10.29
CA PRO A 37 24.36 9.52 -11.66
C PRO A 37 24.47 8.36 -12.66
N SER A 38 23.56 8.30 -13.62
CA SER A 38 23.67 7.51 -14.83
C SER A 38 24.13 8.40 -15.98
N HIS A 39 25.40 8.24 -16.37
CA HIS A 39 25.90 8.69 -17.68
C HIS A 39 26.08 7.47 -18.59
N SER A 40 25.37 7.44 -19.72
CA SER A 40 25.99 7.56 -21.06
C SER A 40 25.00 7.21 -22.17
N THR A 41 24.58 8.28 -22.86
CA THR A 41 24.61 8.49 -24.32
C THR A 41 24.24 7.35 -25.28
N THR A 42 23.08 7.56 -25.89
CA THR A 42 22.63 7.29 -27.26
C THR A 42 23.67 6.85 -28.30
N LEU A 43 23.34 5.82 -29.09
CA LEU A 43 23.48 5.81 -30.55
C LEU A 43 22.34 5.00 -31.18
N LEU A 44 21.59 5.66 -32.06
CA LEU A 44 20.59 5.10 -32.98
C LEU A 44 21.27 4.46 -34.19
N SER A 45 20.71 3.36 -34.71
CA SER A 45 20.30 3.20 -36.12
C SER A 45 19.74 1.79 -36.42
N PRO A 46 18.97 1.60 -37.52
CA PRO A 46 17.82 0.68 -37.54
C PRO A 46 17.99 -0.58 -38.42
N SER A 47 16.91 -1.37 -38.44
CA SER A 47 16.49 -2.39 -39.42
C SER A 47 17.20 -3.76 -39.42
N ASN A 48 16.45 -4.81 -39.07
CA ASN A 48 15.89 -5.70 -40.09
C ASN A 48 14.88 -6.71 -39.55
N THR A 49 13.88 -6.91 -40.39
CA THR A 49 12.81 -7.90 -40.40
C THR A 49 13.28 -9.34 -40.16
N ARG A 50 12.53 -10.08 -39.34
CA ARG A 50 12.09 -11.44 -39.72
C ARG A 50 10.89 -11.91 -38.90
N ARG A 51 9.78 -12.09 -39.62
CA ARG A 51 8.65 -12.93 -39.25
C ARG A 51 9.13 -14.36 -39.02
N THR A 52 8.68 -14.97 -37.95
CA THR A 52 8.33 -16.40 -37.94
C THR A 52 7.01 -16.56 -37.21
N HIS A 53 5.99 -16.95 -37.98
CA HIS A 53 4.78 -17.56 -37.46
C HIS A 53 5.15 -18.77 -36.59
N ASN A 54 4.50 -18.93 -35.45
CA ASN A 54 3.79 -20.19 -35.26
C ASN A 54 2.54 -20.03 -34.40
N ASN A 55 1.49 -20.66 -34.89
CA ASN A 55 0.14 -20.70 -34.38
C ASN A 55 0.06 -21.55 -33.10
N ASN A 56 -0.80 -21.16 -32.17
CA ASN A 56 -2.00 -21.92 -31.76
C ASN A 56 -2.39 -21.59 -30.31
N CYS A 57 -3.56 -20.98 -30.15
CA CYS A 57 -4.65 -21.32 -29.21
C CYS A 57 -5.60 -20.12 -29.08
N ILE A 58 -6.41 -19.91 -30.12
CA ILE A 58 -7.66 -19.17 -30.02
C ILE A 58 -8.74 -20.20 -29.68
N PHE A 59 -9.32 -20.10 -28.48
CA PHE A 59 -10.61 -20.71 -28.19
C PHE A 59 -11.44 -19.80 -27.28
N ASN A 60 -12.48 -19.23 -27.91
CA ASN A 60 -13.80 -18.86 -27.39
C ASN A 60 -13.93 -18.04 -26.10
N LEU A 61 -14.21 -16.74 -26.27
CA LEU A 61 -15.11 -15.98 -25.39
C LEU A 61 -15.87 -14.90 -26.20
N GLN A 62 -16.82 -15.37 -27.00
CA GLN A 62 -17.94 -14.55 -27.49
C GLN A 62 -19.22 -15.29 -27.14
N LEU A 63 -19.94 -14.80 -26.11
CA LEU A 63 -21.41 -14.79 -25.95
C LEU A 63 -21.76 -14.61 -24.47
N LYS A 64 -22.04 -13.36 -24.08
CA LYS A 64 -23.15 -12.95 -23.21
C LYS A 64 -23.08 -11.45 -22.95
N PHE A 65 -23.41 -10.67 -23.98
CA PHE A 65 -24.00 -9.35 -23.77
C PHE A 65 -25.48 -9.46 -24.07
N GLY A 66 -26.31 -9.13 -23.09
CA GLY A 66 -27.75 -8.97 -23.27
C GLY A 66 -28.55 -9.50 -22.10
N LEU A 67 -28.52 -8.82 -20.95
CA LEU A 67 -29.70 -8.70 -20.08
C LEU A 67 -29.76 -7.31 -19.44
N SER A 68 -30.91 -6.68 -19.66
CA SER A 68 -31.32 -5.35 -19.22
C SER A 68 -31.60 -5.30 -17.71
N ARG A 69 -31.35 -4.12 -17.11
CA ARG A 69 -31.36 -3.77 -15.67
C ARG A 69 -32.73 -3.85 -14.96
N ASN A 70 -33.75 -4.53 -15.52
CA ASN A 70 -35.12 -4.52 -15.01
C ASN A 70 -35.71 -5.90 -14.61
N GLN A 71 -34.90 -6.93 -14.42
CA GLN A 71 -35.38 -8.27 -14.00
C GLN A 71 -34.89 -8.76 -12.62
N GLN A 72 -34.32 -7.88 -11.79
CA GLN A 72 -33.92 -8.25 -10.42
C GLN A 72 -34.94 -7.88 -9.32
N HIS A 73 -36.13 -7.35 -9.66
CA HIS A 73 -37.14 -6.93 -8.67
C HIS A 73 -38.50 -7.65 -8.72
N GLN A 74 -38.62 -8.81 -9.37
CA GLN A 74 -39.89 -9.57 -9.40
C GLN A 74 -39.78 -11.07 -9.10
N ALA A 75 -38.76 -11.50 -8.35
CA ALA A 75 -38.66 -12.88 -7.82
C ALA A 75 -38.58 -12.90 -6.29
N SER A 76 -39.30 -11.99 -5.64
CA SER A 76 -39.44 -11.94 -4.17
C SER A 76 -40.90 -11.76 -3.78
N SER A 77 -41.74 -12.71 -4.16
CA SER A 77 -43.01 -12.95 -3.45
C SER A 77 -43.62 -14.28 -3.87
N ASN A 78 -43.95 -15.08 -2.86
CA ASN A 78 -44.82 -16.25 -2.84
C ASN A 78 -44.25 -17.65 -3.13
N GLN A 79 -44.37 -18.45 -2.06
CA GLN A 79 -44.52 -19.90 -1.98
C GLN A 79 -43.22 -20.71 -2.04
N ASP A 80 -42.70 -21.04 -0.85
CA ASP A 80 -42.91 -22.41 -0.37
C ASP A 80 -42.87 -22.53 1.16
N ARG A 81 -43.86 -23.27 1.67
CA ARG A 81 -44.09 -23.59 3.08
C ARG A 81 -42.98 -24.50 3.59
N TYR A 82 -42.27 -24.08 4.64
CA TYR A 82 -41.36 -24.98 5.34
C TYR A 82 -42.13 -25.88 6.32
N TYR A 83 -42.20 -27.15 5.92
CA TYR A 83 -42.39 -28.32 6.77
C TYR A 83 -41.21 -28.42 7.76
N LYS A 84 -41.49 -28.59 9.06
CA LYS A 84 -40.46 -28.94 10.07
C LYS A 84 -40.30 -30.47 10.11
N PRO A 85 -39.11 -31.04 9.88
CA PRO A 85 -38.80 -32.38 10.36
C PRO A 85 -38.14 -32.29 11.74
N GLN A 86 -38.70 -33.00 12.71
CA GLN A 86 -38.02 -33.28 13.97
C GLN A 86 -36.82 -34.21 13.75
N GLY A 87 -35.73 -33.94 14.47
CA GLY A 87 -34.67 -34.91 14.81
C GLY A 87 -33.93 -35.59 13.66
N SER A 88 -32.77 -35.06 13.26
CA SER A 88 -31.69 -35.90 12.69
C SER A 88 -30.34 -35.48 13.29
N SER A 89 -29.60 -36.47 13.76
CA SER A 89 -28.26 -36.32 14.30
C SER A 89 -27.33 -35.69 13.26
N SER A 90 -26.48 -34.75 13.69
CA SER A 90 -25.46 -34.15 12.84
C SER A 90 -24.42 -35.21 12.46
N ALA A 91 -24.52 -35.74 11.24
CA ALA A 91 -23.49 -36.58 10.67
C ALA A 91 -22.16 -35.79 10.57
N PRO A 92 -21.02 -36.37 10.99
CA PRO A 92 -19.73 -35.71 10.87
C PRO A 92 -19.39 -35.46 9.39
N LYS A 93 -18.87 -34.26 9.10
CA LYS A 93 -18.36 -33.92 7.75
C LYS A 93 -17.38 -35.01 7.29
N PRO A 94 -17.45 -35.46 6.02
CA PRO A 94 -16.57 -36.51 5.53
C PRO A 94 -15.10 -36.11 5.70
N PRO A 95 -14.21 -37.06 6.03
CA PRO A 95 -12.80 -36.76 6.26
C PRO A 95 -12.17 -36.14 5.01
N ARG A 96 -11.46 -35.02 5.18
CA ARG A 96 -10.69 -34.38 4.11
C ARG A 96 -9.64 -35.36 3.57
N SER A 97 -9.40 -35.35 2.26
CA SER A 97 -8.36 -36.20 1.66
C SER A 97 -6.99 -35.94 2.32
N LYS A 98 -6.19 -37.00 2.49
CA LYS A 98 -4.91 -36.95 3.24
C LYS A 98 -3.98 -35.82 2.76
N ASN A 99 -3.93 -35.55 1.46
CA ASN A 99 -3.10 -34.48 0.87
C ASN A 99 -3.54 -33.08 1.30
N VAL A 100 -4.85 -32.82 1.42
CA VAL A 100 -5.36 -31.51 1.86
C VAL A 100 -5.02 -31.27 3.34
N ALA A 101 -5.08 -32.30 4.18
CA ALA A 101 -4.70 -32.19 5.58
C ALA A 101 -3.20 -31.86 5.74
N GLN A 102 -2.33 -32.50 4.95
CA GLN A 102 -0.89 -32.26 4.96
C GLN A 102 -0.53 -30.83 4.52
N VAL A 103 -1.12 -30.33 3.43
CA VAL A 103 -0.92 -28.94 2.95
C VAL A 103 -1.28 -27.90 4.01
N ILE A 104 -2.38 -28.13 4.73
CA ILE A 104 -2.82 -27.25 5.82
C ILE A 104 -1.82 -27.28 6.97
N GLU A 105 -1.30 -28.45 7.33
CA GLU A 105 -0.34 -28.59 8.42
C GLU A 105 0.99 -27.92 8.09
N ILE A 106 1.49 -28.09 6.86
CA ILE A 106 2.66 -27.36 6.35
C ILE A 106 2.45 -25.85 6.50
N ASN A 107 1.28 -25.33 6.13
CA ASN A 107 0.99 -23.89 6.25
C ASN A 107 1.07 -23.41 7.70
N LYS A 108 0.53 -24.18 8.66
CA LYS A 108 0.64 -23.86 10.09
C LYS A 108 2.09 -23.86 10.56
N MET A 109 2.88 -24.84 10.15
CA MET A 109 4.31 -24.91 10.48
C MET A 109 5.07 -23.70 9.94
N ILE A 110 4.83 -23.30 8.68
CA ILE A 110 5.43 -22.10 8.10
C ILE A 110 5.10 -20.85 8.94
N VAL A 111 3.83 -20.68 9.33
CA VAL A 111 3.41 -19.55 10.17
C VAL A 111 4.08 -19.58 11.54
N ALA A 112 4.16 -20.75 12.18
CA ALA A 112 4.81 -20.91 13.48
C ALA A 112 6.30 -20.55 13.42
N LEU A 113 7.02 -21.06 12.42
CA LEU A 113 8.44 -20.74 12.19
C LEU A 113 8.63 -19.25 11.88
N GLY A 114 7.74 -18.65 11.10
CA GLY A 114 7.74 -17.22 10.80
C GLY A 114 7.61 -16.34 12.06
N LYS A 115 6.70 -16.70 12.98
CA LYS A 115 6.55 -16.02 14.29
C LYS A 115 7.81 -16.14 15.14
N GLN A 116 8.51 -17.28 15.06
CA GLN A 116 9.79 -17.52 15.74
C GLN A 116 10.99 -16.90 15.01
N ARG A 117 10.78 -16.19 13.89
CA ARG A 117 11.83 -15.62 13.03
C ARG A 117 12.82 -16.65 12.44
N ARG A 118 12.39 -17.91 12.36
CA ARG A 118 13.17 -19.06 11.89
C ARG A 118 13.11 -19.23 10.37
N TRP A 119 13.60 -18.24 9.63
CA TRP A 119 13.47 -18.22 8.16
C TRP A 119 14.19 -19.40 7.47
N LYS A 120 15.34 -19.84 7.99
CA LYS A 120 16.09 -20.96 7.44
C LYS A 120 15.33 -22.29 7.58
N ASP A 121 14.63 -22.47 8.70
CA ASP A 121 13.79 -23.66 8.92
C ASP A 121 12.56 -23.68 8.01
N ILE A 122 12.01 -22.52 7.63
CA ILE A 122 10.96 -22.44 6.60
C ILE A 122 11.48 -22.99 5.26
N LEU A 123 12.73 -22.65 4.90
CA LEU A 123 13.35 -23.13 3.67
C LEU A 123 13.70 -24.62 3.72
N ILE A 124 14.12 -25.14 4.89
CA ILE A 124 14.34 -26.58 5.09
C ILE A 124 13.02 -27.34 4.97
N LEU A 125 11.95 -26.85 5.62
CA LEU A 125 10.61 -27.43 5.50
C LEU A 125 10.13 -27.45 4.04
N TYR A 126 10.33 -26.36 3.32
CA TYR A 126 10.04 -26.30 1.89
C TYR A 126 10.80 -27.38 1.11
N GLN A 127 12.10 -27.53 1.35
CA GLN A 127 12.92 -28.51 0.64
C GLN A 127 12.47 -29.96 0.92
N GLN A 128 12.02 -30.25 2.15
CA GLN A 128 11.51 -31.56 2.55
C GLN A 128 10.15 -31.87 1.92
N GLU A 129 9.27 -30.86 1.83
CA GLU A 129 7.86 -31.03 1.43
C GLU A 129 7.54 -30.48 0.02
N LYS A 130 8.58 -30.24 -0.79
CA LYS A 130 8.48 -29.54 -2.09
C LYS A 130 7.43 -30.12 -3.04
N THR A 131 7.19 -31.43 -2.99
CA THR A 131 6.27 -32.13 -3.90
C THR A 131 4.80 -31.84 -3.62
N ILE A 132 4.45 -31.50 -2.37
CA ILE A 132 3.08 -31.20 -1.96
C ILE A 132 2.84 -29.72 -1.66
N PHE A 133 3.86 -28.88 -1.88
CA PHE A 133 3.80 -27.44 -1.65
C PHE A 133 2.89 -26.73 -2.67
N ASN A 134 1.78 -26.15 -2.22
CA ASN A 134 0.84 -25.45 -3.09
C ASN A 134 1.06 -23.92 -3.11
N ASN A 135 0.29 -23.21 -3.94
CA ASN A 135 0.29 -21.76 -4.06
C ASN A 135 0.16 -21.03 -2.71
N VAL A 136 -0.72 -21.51 -1.81
CA VAL A 136 -0.91 -20.95 -0.47
C VAL A 136 0.36 -21.11 0.37
N ASN A 137 0.99 -22.29 0.35
CA ASN A 137 2.24 -22.51 1.08
C ASN A 137 3.37 -21.60 0.55
N PHE A 138 3.49 -21.44 -0.78
CA PHE A 138 4.45 -20.51 -1.40
C PHE A 138 4.24 -19.07 -0.94
N ALA A 139 3.02 -18.56 -1.07
CA ALA A 139 2.71 -17.19 -0.67
C ALA A 139 2.94 -16.97 0.84
N THR A 140 2.54 -17.92 1.69
CA THR A 140 2.80 -17.83 3.13
C THR A 140 4.29 -17.86 3.43
N ALA A 141 5.07 -18.77 2.85
CA ALA A 141 6.51 -18.87 3.10
C ALA A 141 7.22 -17.56 2.76
N ILE A 142 7.00 -17.03 1.56
CA ILE A 142 7.59 -15.78 1.12
C ILE A 142 7.12 -14.60 1.99
N THR A 143 5.85 -14.55 2.37
CA THR A 143 5.32 -13.49 3.25
C THR A 143 5.92 -13.55 4.66
N GLN A 144 6.08 -14.74 5.25
CA GLN A 144 6.71 -14.90 6.56
C GLN A 144 8.19 -14.52 6.50
N ILE A 145 8.91 -14.97 5.48
CA ILE A 145 10.31 -14.61 5.25
C ILE A 145 10.45 -13.09 5.11
N ALA A 146 9.58 -12.42 4.35
CA ALA A 146 9.62 -10.97 4.14
C ALA A 146 9.42 -10.13 5.41
N ARG A 147 8.96 -10.71 6.53
CA ARG A 147 8.82 -10.04 7.82
C ARG A 147 10.12 -10.04 8.63
N ILE A 148 11.11 -10.83 8.24
CA ILE A 148 12.34 -11.06 8.98
C ILE A 148 13.47 -10.26 8.33
N GLN A 149 14.06 -9.32 9.06
CA GLN A 149 15.10 -8.42 8.51
C GLN A 149 16.43 -9.13 8.26
N SER A 150 16.76 -10.17 9.03
CA SER A 150 18.03 -10.90 8.99
C SER A 150 18.11 -11.99 7.91
N VAL A 151 17.13 -12.06 7.00
CA VAL A 151 17.10 -13.08 5.94
C VAL A 151 18.26 -12.88 4.98
N GLN A 152 19.04 -13.95 4.76
CA GLN A 152 20.07 -13.98 3.73
C GLN A 152 19.45 -14.36 2.40
N ARG A 153 19.17 -13.35 1.57
CA ARG A 153 18.53 -13.56 0.25
C ARG A 153 19.43 -14.29 -0.74
N SER A 154 20.74 -14.33 -0.52
CA SER A 154 21.69 -15.10 -1.33
C SER A 154 21.73 -16.59 -0.98
N ASP A 155 20.97 -17.03 0.03
CA ASP A 155 20.93 -18.42 0.45
C ASP A 155 20.45 -19.34 -0.70
N PRO A 156 21.14 -20.45 -0.98
CA PRO A 156 20.77 -21.34 -2.08
C PRO A 156 19.34 -21.88 -1.98
N LEU A 157 18.85 -22.20 -0.77
CA LEU A 157 17.48 -22.70 -0.61
C LEU A 157 16.44 -21.59 -0.87
N PHE A 158 16.79 -20.34 -0.56
CA PHE A 158 15.92 -19.21 -0.88
C PHE A 158 15.86 -18.98 -2.40
N GLN A 159 17.00 -19.10 -3.10
CA GLN A 159 17.03 -19.00 -4.57
C GLN A 159 16.21 -20.13 -5.21
N THR A 160 16.39 -21.38 -4.77
CA THR A 160 15.59 -22.52 -5.24
C THR A 160 14.08 -22.30 -5.05
N LEU A 161 13.66 -21.88 -3.84
CA LEU A 161 12.25 -21.55 -3.57
C LEU A 161 11.70 -20.49 -4.56
N MET A 162 12.48 -19.45 -4.83
CA MET A 162 12.11 -18.37 -5.75
C MET A 162 12.07 -18.83 -7.21
N ASP A 163 13.00 -19.67 -7.63
CA ASP A 163 13.08 -20.23 -8.98
C ASP A 163 11.91 -21.16 -9.26
N ASP A 164 11.58 -22.03 -8.30
CA ASP A 164 10.44 -22.93 -8.39
C ASP A 164 9.11 -22.17 -8.38
N LEU A 165 8.98 -21.12 -7.56
CA LEU A 165 7.80 -20.27 -7.55
C LEU A 165 7.64 -19.53 -8.90
N SER A 166 8.73 -18.95 -9.40
CA SER A 166 8.72 -18.26 -10.70
C SER A 166 8.33 -19.20 -11.83
N SER A 167 8.88 -20.42 -11.86
CA SER A 167 8.60 -21.40 -12.91
C SER A 167 7.13 -21.84 -12.87
N ARG A 168 6.59 -22.12 -11.68
CA ARG A 168 5.17 -22.50 -11.54
C ARG A 168 4.21 -21.40 -11.97
N ILE A 169 4.52 -20.13 -11.68
CA ILE A 169 3.72 -18.99 -12.16
C ILE A 169 3.83 -18.85 -13.68
N GLU A 170 5.02 -19.04 -14.26
CA GLU A 170 5.24 -19.01 -15.71
C GLU A 170 4.46 -20.12 -16.43
N ASP A 171 4.43 -21.34 -15.85
CA ASP A 171 3.76 -22.49 -16.45
C ASP A 171 2.23 -22.48 -16.28
N ASN A 172 1.72 -21.98 -15.16
CA ASN A 172 0.31 -22.15 -14.77
C ASN A 172 -0.47 -20.84 -14.55
N GLY A 173 0.22 -19.70 -14.55
CA GLY A 173 -0.39 -18.37 -14.44
C GLY A 173 -1.18 -18.10 -13.15
N ILE A 174 -2.12 -17.15 -13.25
CA ILE A 174 -2.98 -16.73 -12.14
C ILE A 174 -3.96 -17.82 -11.71
N GLU A 175 -4.36 -18.72 -12.61
CA GLU A 175 -5.31 -19.81 -12.28
C GLU A 175 -4.78 -20.72 -11.19
N TRP A 176 -3.50 -21.08 -11.25
CA TRP A 176 -2.83 -21.84 -10.19
C TRP A 176 -2.47 -20.97 -8.99
N MET A 177 -1.92 -19.78 -9.24
CA MET A 177 -1.40 -18.96 -8.16
C MET A 177 -2.54 -18.43 -7.28
N GLY A 178 -3.66 -18.05 -7.85
CA GLY A 178 -4.74 -17.33 -7.17
C GLY A 178 -4.41 -15.84 -7.01
N THR A 179 -5.42 -14.98 -7.16
CA THR A 179 -5.25 -13.51 -7.08
C THR A 179 -4.72 -13.07 -5.70
N ARG A 180 -5.27 -13.60 -4.62
CA ARG A 180 -4.85 -13.28 -3.25
C ARG A 180 -3.39 -13.64 -2.98
N GLU A 181 -3.00 -14.87 -3.28
CA GLU A 181 -1.66 -15.40 -3.06
C GLU A 181 -0.64 -14.68 -3.95
N PHE A 182 -1.00 -14.36 -5.20
CA PHE A 182 -0.15 -13.59 -6.09
C PHE A 182 0.09 -12.17 -5.56
N ALA A 183 -0.95 -11.45 -5.12
CA ALA A 183 -0.78 -10.13 -4.51
C ALA A 183 0.10 -10.16 -3.24
N ASN A 184 -0.08 -11.16 -2.38
CA ASN A 184 0.77 -11.33 -1.19
C ASN A 184 2.23 -11.60 -1.56
N THR A 185 2.45 -12.38 -2.62
CA THR A 185 3.80 -12.64 -3.16
C THR A 185 4.43 -11.35 -3.66
N ILE A 186 3.77 -10.61 -4.56
CA ILE A 186 4.28 -9.35 -5.10
C ILE A 186 4.57 -8.33 -4.00
N HIS A 187 3.68 -8.20 -3.01
CA HIS A 187 3.89 -7.34 -1.85
C HIS A 187 5.14 -7.74 -1.05
N ALA A 188 5.33 -9.04 -0.80
CA ALA A 188 6.51 -9.54 -0.13
C ALA A 188 7.81 -9.29 -0.93
N LEU A 189 7.79 -9.43 -2.27
CA LEU A 189 8.92 -9.07 -3.13
C LEU A 189 9.27 -7.59 -3.02
N GLY A 190 8.26 -6.71 -3.06
CA GLY A 190 8.42 -5.26 -2.90
C GLY A 190 8.98 -4.90 -1.52
N LYS A 191 8.47 -5.52 -0.46
CA LYS A 191 8.95 -5.32 0.92
C LYS A 191 10.42 -5.71 1.09
N MET A 192 10.83 -6.82 0.47
CA MET A 192 12.22 -7.28 0.49
C MET A 192 13.12 -6.56 -0.52
N LYS A 193 12.55 -5.72 -1.41
CA LYS A 193 13.24 -5.04 -2.52
C LYS A 193 14.04 -6.02 -3.39
N LEU A 194 13.46 -7.18 -3.71
CA LEU A 194 14.17 -8.22 -4.44
C LEU A 194 14.45 -7.83 -5.90
N LYS A 195 15.66 -8.14 -6.35
CA LYS A 195 16.15 -7.87 -7.71
C LYS A 195 16.63 -9.12 -8.46
N SER A 196 16.45 -10.32 -7.88
CA SER A 196 16.84 -11.58 -8.51
C SER A 196 16.10 -11.78 -9.83
N ILE A 197 16.63 -12.63 -10.71
CA ILE A 197 16.01 -12.95 -12.01
C ILE A 197 14.57 -13.45 -11.79
N SER A 198 14.38 -14.38 -10.86
CA SER A 198 13.08 -14.99 -10.55
C SER A 198 12.10 -13.99 -9.95
N ALA A 199 12.55 -13.08 -9.07
CA ALA A 199 11.70 -11.99 -8.58
C ALA A 199 11.26 -11.07 -9.73
N ARG A 200 12.17 -10.73 -10.65
CA ARG A 200 11.83 -9.90 -11.83
C ARG A 200 10.86 -10.61 -12.77
N LYS A 201 11.00 -11.92 -13.00
CA LYS A 201 10.02 -12.69 -13.78
C LYS A 201 8.62 -12.62 -13.18
N ILE A 202 8.49 -12.84 -11.86
CA ILE A 202 7.22 -12.75 -11.15
C ILE A 202 6.63 -11.33 -11.22
N LEU A 203 7.46 -10.29 -11.02
CA LEU A 203 7.02 -8.90 -11.14
C LEU A 203 6.59 -8.53 -12.57
N ASN A 204 7.35 -8.98 -13.59
CA ASN A 204 7.02 -8.74 -14.99
C ASN A 204 5.71 -9.42 -15.38
N PHE A 205 5.44 -10.62 -14.84
CA PHE A 205 4.16 -11.28 -15.02
C PHE A 205 3.02 -10.34 -14.60
N ALA A 206 3.10 -9.73 -13.40
CA ALA A 206 2.13 -8.75 -12.88
C ALA A 206 1.95 -7.48 -13.75
N THR A 207 2.91 -7.14 -14.61
CA THR A 207 2.81 -5.99 -15.53
C THR A 207 2.09 -6.28 -16.85
N SER A 208 1.78 -7.56 -17.11
CA SER A 208 1.11 -7.99 -18.34
C SER A 208 -0.33 -7.45 -18.38
N SER A 209 -0.81 -7.06 -19.57
CA SER A 209 -2.06 -6.29 -19.76
C SER A 209 -3.32 -6.92 -19.16
N ASN A 210 -3.37 -8.25 -19.06
CA ASN A 210 -4.57 -8.96 -18.65
C ASN A 210 -4.70 -9.03 -17.11
N ILE A 211 -3.58 -8.95 -16.39
CA ILE A 211 -3.57 -9.19 -14.94
C ILE A 211 -4.28 -8.07 -14.18
N GLY A 212 -4.11 -6.81 -14.59
CA GLY A 212 -4.82 -5.69 -13.97
C GLY A 212 -6.34 -5.89 -13.98
N LYS A 213 -6.89 -6.36 -15.12
CA LYS A 213 -8.32 -6.64 -15.26
C LYS A 213 -8.76 -7.87 -14.47
N ASP A 214 -7.97 -8.94 -14.49
CA ASP A 214 -8.27 -10.15 -13.72
C ASP A 214 -8.32 -9.86 -12.22
N PHE A 215 -7.44 -8.99 -11.71
CA PHE A 215 -7.47 -8.57 -10.31
C PHE A 215 -8.67 -7.71 -9.93
N ILE A 216 -9.25 -6.98 -10.87
CA ILE A 216 -10.47 -6.22 -10.63
C ILE A 216 -11.69 -7.14 -10.67
N LEU A 217 -11.72 -8.10 -11.60
CA LEU A 217 -12.84 -9.03 -11.76
C LEU A 217 -12.87 -10.14 -10.71
N GLN A 218 -11.70 -10.62 -10.28
CA GLN A 218 -11.55 -11.81 -9.43
C GLN A 218 -10.77 -11.55 -8.14
N GLY A 219 -10.13 -10.39 -8.02
CA GLY A 219 -9.40 -9.99 -6.83
C GLY A 219 -10.24 -9.13 -5.89
N ASN A 220 -9.58 -8.57 -4.90
CA ASN A 220 -10.16 -7.58 -4.00
C ASN A 220 -9.28 -6.32 -3.97
N SER A 221 -9.84 -5.22 -3.46
CA SER A 221 -9.17 -3.92 -3.35
C SER A 221 -7.82 -4.00 -2.62
N GLN A 222 -7.72 -4.83 -1.57
CA GLN A 222 -6.47 -5.05 -0.83
C GLN A 222 -5.38 -5.68 -1.71
N GLY A 223 -5.72 -6.66 -2.55
CA GLY A 223 -4.78 -7.30 -3.46
C GLY A 223 -4.21 -6.32 -4.49
N LEU A 224 -5.07 -5.49 -5.08
CA LEU A 224 -4.66 -4.42 -6.00
C LEU A 224 -3.74 -3.40 -5.32
N ALA A 225 -4.13 -2.92 -4.14
CA ALA A 225 -3.34 -1.97 -3.37
C ALA A 225 -1.95 -2.52 -3.00
N ASN A 226 -1.88 -3.81 -2.66
CA ASN A 226 -0.62 -4.50 -2.37
C ASN A 226 0.33 -4.56 -3.57
N ILE A 227 -0.21 -4.80 -4.78
CA ILE A 227 0.57 -4.80 -6.02
C ILE A 227 1.01 -3.37 -6.36
N ALA A 228 0.09 -2.40 -6.32
CA ALA A 228 0.38 -0.98 -6.57
C ALA A 228 1.48 -0.47 -5.63
N TRP A 229 1.38 -0.78 -4.34
CA TRP A 229 2.39 -0.43 -3.34
C TRP A 229 3.75 -1.06 -3.65
N ALA A 230 3.78 -2.34 -4.03
CA ALA A 230 5.03 -3.02 -4.37
C ALA A 230 5.71 -2.40 -5.59
N PHE A 231 4.93 -2.10 -6.63
CA PHE A 231 5.41 -1.40 -7.82
C PHE A 231 5.96 -0.01 -7.48
N ALA A 232 5.23 0.79 -6.71
CA ALA A 232 5.71 2.08 -6.25
C ALA A 232 6.98 1.97 -5.38
N LYS A 233 7.08 0.95 -4.54
CA LYS A 233 8.26 0.71 -3.69
C LYS A 233 9.50 0.31 -4.48
N LEU A 234 9.31 -0.38 -5.60
CA LEU A 234 10.35 -0.85 -6.51
C LEU A 234 10.63 0.11 -7.68
N ASP A 235 9.90 1.22 -7.77
CA ASP A 235 9.93 2.18 -8.89
C ASP A 235 9.58 1.53 -10.25
N ILE A 236 8.59 0.62 -10.24
CA ILE A 236 8.06 -0.02 -11.45
C ILE A 236 6.79 0.75 -11.87
N LYS A 237 6.81 1.36 -13.06
CA LYS A 237 5.67 2.16 -13.55
C LYS A 237 4.44 1.36 -13.93
N ALA A 238 4.59 0.14 -14.45
CA ALA A 238 3.50 -0.77 -14.82
C ALA A 238 2.25 -0.08 -15.44
N PRO A 239 2.39 0.66 -16.57
CA PRO A 239 1.34 1.55 -17.06
C PRO A 239 0.00 0.83 -17.32
N ASN A 240 0.00 -0.39 -17.85
CA ASN A 240 -1.23 -1.16 -18.06
C ASN A 240 -1.98 -1.46 -16.76
N PHE A 241 -1.24 -1.72 -15.68
CA PHE A 241 -1.83 -2.02 -14.37
C PHE A 241 -2.47 -0.78 -13.76
N PHE A 242 -1.76 0.35 -13.76
CA PHE A 242 -2.29 1.61 -13.23
C PHE A 242 -3.42 2.20 -14.09
N ASN A 243 -3.37 2.02 -15.42
CA ASN A 243 -4.49 2.40 -16.29
C ASN A 243 -5.74 1.58 -16.00
N ALA A 244 -5.60 0.27 -15.73
CA ALA A 244 -6.74 -0.57 -15.35
C ALA A 244 -7.38 -0.11 -14.03
N ILE A 245 -6.57 0.35 -13.06
CA ILE A 245 -7.08 0.94 -11.82
C ILE A 245 -7.81 2.26 -12.11
N GLU A 246 -7.24 3.12 -12.95
CA GLU A 246 -7.87 4.40 -13.34
C GLU A 246 -9.21 4.20 -14.08
N GLU A 247 -9.32 3.18 -14.94
CA GLU A 247 -10.58 2.79 -15.60
C GLU A 247 -11.65 2.29 -14.61
N GLN A 248 -11.24 1.82 -13.42
CA GLN A 248 -12.10 1.20 -12.41
C GLN A 248 -12.04 1.96 -11.07
N ALA A 249 -11.68 3.24 -11.14
CA ALA A 249 -11.53 4.14 -10.01
C ALA A 249 -12.74 4.13 -9.07
N GLU A 250 -13.93 4.26 -9.63
CA GLU A 250 -15.17 4.30 -8.85
C GLU A 250 -15.39 3.03 -8.03
N TRP A 251 -15.15 1.85 -8.63
CA TRP A 251 -15.28 0.57 -7.92
C TRP A 251 -14.29 0.51 -6.75
N LEU A 252 -13.02 0.91 -6.97
CA LEU A 252 -12.02 0.85 -5.92
C LEU A 252 -12.34 1.77 -4.74
N VAL A 253 -12.93 2.94 -5.00
CA VAL A 253 -13.30 3.88 -3.93
C VAL A 253 -14.61 3.49 -3.25
N LYS A 254 -15.65 3.07 -3.99
CA LYS A 254 -16.98 2.78 -3.44
C LYS A 254 -17.07 1.40 -2.78
N ASP A 255 -16.46 0.39 -3.39
CA ASP A 255 -16.54 -1.01 -2.95
C ASP A 255 -15.23 -1.49 -2.28
N GLY A 256 -14.17 -0.67 -2.35
CA GLY A 256 -12.90 -0.96 -1.68
C GLY A 256 -12.90 -0.62 -0.20
N SER A 257 -11.70 -0.60 0.38
CA SER A 257 -11.50 -0.14 1.76
C SER A 257 -10.70 1.14 1.77
N PRO A 258 -10.87 2.02 2.78
CA PRO A 258 -10.08 3.25 2.89
C PRO A 258 -8.58 3.00 2.85
N GLN A 259 -8.12 1.92 3.48
CA GLN A 259 -6.71 1.51 3.46
C GLN A 259 -6.23 1.12 2.05
N ALA A 260 -7.03 0.38 1.29
CA ALA A 260 -6.69 0.00 -0.08
C ALA A 260 -6.64 1.23 -1.00
N THR A 261 -7.61 2.13 -0.86
CA THR A 261 -7.68 3.39 -1.60
C THR A 261 -6.46 4.27 -1.29
N ALA A 262 -6.15 4.50 -0.01
CA ALA A 262 -5.01 5.31 0.41
C ALA A 262 -3.65 4.76 -0.07
N ASN A 263 -3.46 3.43 0.02
CA ASN A 263 -2.22 2.79 -0.46
C ASN A 263 -2.06 2.89 -1.98
N THR A 264 -3.17 2.80 -2.71
CA THR A 264 -3.18 2.95 -4.17
C THR A 264 -2.93 4.40 -4.57
N ALA A 265 -3.54 5.36 -3.87
CA ALA A 265 -3.32 6.79 -4.06
C ALA A 265 -1.83 7.16 -3.83
N TRP A 266 -1.25 6.65 -2.74
CA TRP A 266 0.17 6.80 -2.46
C TRP A 266 1.04 6.22 -3.57
N ALA A 267 0.67 5.08 -4.15
CA ALA A 267 1.41 4.47 -5.26
C ALA A 267 1.38 5.35 -6.52
N PHE A 268 0.21 5.88 -6.91
CA PHE A 268 0.09 6.84 -8.01
C PHE A 268 0.97 8.07 -7.80
N ALA A 269 0.90 8.71 -6.63
CA ALA A 269 1.72 9.88 -6.33
C ALA A 269 3.21 9.57 -6.26
N LYS A 270 3.60 8.44 -5.66
CA LYS A 270 5.00 8.05 -5.54
C LYS A 270 5.64 7.81 -6.91
N LEU A 271 4.87 7.27 -7.84
CA LEU A 271 5.32 7.03 -9.22
C LEU A 271 5.04 8.20 -10.16
N ASP A 272 4.46 9.30 -9.70
CA ASP A 272 4.09 10.45 -10.54
C ASP A 272 3.21 10.05 -11.74
N ILE A 273 2.26 9.13 -11.51
CA ILE A 273 1.30 8.66 -12.50
C ILE A 273 0.00 9.43 -12.32
N LYS A 274 -0.53 9.98 -13.41
CA LYS A 274 -1.80 10.73 -13.42
C LYS A 274 -2.98 9.75 -13.34
N ALA A 275 -3.92 10.05 -12.44
CA ALA A 275 -5.13 9.26 -12.23
C ALA A 275 -6.33 10.17 -11.87
N PRO A 276 -6.74 11.08 -12.77
CA PRO A 276 -7.77 12.06 -12.48
C PRO A 276 -9.10 11.46 -12.02
N ASN A 277 -9.56 10.35 -12.62
CA ASN A 277 -10.81 9.69 -12.22
C ASN A 277 -10.68 9.13 -10.80
N PHE A 278 -9.54 8.52 -10.48
CA PHE A 278 -9.30 7.99 -9.14
C PHE A 278 -9.25 9.08 -8.06
N PHE A 279 -8.54 10.18 -8.30
CA PHE A 279 -8.47 11.28 -7.35
C PHE A 279 -9.80 12.03 -7.22
N ASN A 280 -10.57 12.19 -8.30
CA ASN A 280 -11.92 12.75 -8.25
C ASN A 280 -12.86 11.84 -7.45
N ALA A 281 -12.80 10.52 -7.64
CA ALA A 281 -13.62 9.59 -6.88
C ALA A 281 -13.30 9.63 -5.37
N ILE A 282 -12.03 9.77 -4.99
CA ILE A 282 -11.63 9.98 -3.59
C ILE A 282 -12.23 11.29 -3.04
N GLU A 283 -12.17 12.37 -3.81
CA GLU A 283 -12.71 13.67 -3.39
C GLU A 283 -14.23 13.67 -3.23
N GLU A 284 -14.95 12.92 -4.09
CA GLU A 284 -16.40 12.70 -3.96
C GLU A 284 -16.77 11.84 -2.74
N GLN A 285 -15.88 10.94 -2.31
CA GLN A 285 -16.05 10.04 -1.15
C GLN A 285 -15.14 10.43 0.02
N ALA A 286 -14.77 11.71 0.10
CA ALA A 286 -13.83 12.25 1.07
C ALA A 286 -14.21 11.90 2.51
N GLU A 287 -15.47 12.15 2.88
CA GLU A 287 -15.98 11.88 4.22
C GLU A 287 -15.87 10.40 4.60
N TRP A 288 -16.18 9.50 3.68
CA TRP A 288 -16.04 8.06 3.91
C TRP A 288 -14.58 7.68 4.22
N LEU A 289 -13.62 8.21 3.45
CA LEU A 289 -12.21 7.87 3.66
C LEU A 289 -11.69 8.38 5.01
N VAL A 290 -12.17 9.54 5.47
CA VAL A 290 -11.76 10.09 6.78
C VAL A 290 -12.48 9.40 7.94
N LYS A 291 -13.80 9.19 7.87
CA LYS A 291 -14.60 8.64 8.97
C LYS A 291 -14.43 7.14 9.16
N ASP A 292 -14.37 6.38 8.07
CA ASP A 292 -14.28 4.91 8.11
C ASP A 292 -12.82 4.44 7.94
N GLY A 293 -11.92 5.35 7.57
CA GLY A 293 -10.49 5.07 7.45
C GLY A 293 -9.76 5.10 8.78
N SER A 294 -8.50 4.66 8.73
CA SER A 294 -7.59 4.86 9.86
C SER A 294 -6.89 6.22 9.74
N PRO A 295 -6.38 6.78 10.86
CA PRO A 295 -5.57 7.99 10.81
C PRO A 295 -4.42 7.88 9.80
N GLN A 296 -3.77 6.72 9.72
CA GLN A 296 -2.71 6.45 8.75
C GLN A 296 -3.20 6.52 7.29
N ALA A 297 -4.39 5.97 6.98
CA ALA A 297 -4.96 6.03 5.63
C ALA A 297 -5.28 7.49 5.24
N THR A 298 -5.85 8.25 6.17
CA THR A 298 -6.13 9.69 6.01
C THR A 298 -4.85 10.49 5.75
N ALA A 299 -3.82 10.33 6.58
CA ALA A 299 -2.55 11.04 6.41
C ALA A 299 -1.81 10.67 5.12
N ASN A 300 -1.83 9.40 4.71
CA ASN A 300 -1.26 8.97 3.43
C ASN A 300 -1.97 9.61 2.24
N THR A 301 -3.29 9.77 2.33
CA THR A 301 -4.11 10.42 1.30
C THR A 301 -3.88 11.93 1.28
N ALA A 302 -3.79 12.58 2.45
CA ALA A 302 -3.43 14.00 2.56
C ALA A 302 -2.04 14.28 1.97
N TRP A 303 -1.04 13.47 2.32
CA TRP A 303 0.29 13.55 1.74
C TRP A 303 0.25 13.37 0.22
N THR A 304 -0.57 12.43 -0.28
CA THR A 304 -0.74 12.16 -1.71
C THR A 304 -1.26 13.38 -2.46
N PHE A 305 -2.35 13.98 -1.97
CA PHE A 305 -2.90 15.21 -2.57
C PHE A 305 -1.90 16.36 -2.54
N ALA A 306 -1.22 16.57 -1.40
CA ALA A 306 -0.20 17.62 -1.28
C ALA A 306 1.02 17.39 -2.17
N LYS A 307 1.45 16.13 -2.34
CA LYS A 307 2.58 15.75 -3.20
C LYS A 307 2.28 16.01 -4.68
N LEU A 308 1.03 15.85 -5.09
CA LEU A 308 0.52 16.06 -6.45
C LEU A 308 -0.02 17.48 -6.68
N ASP A 309 0.03 18.34 -5.68
CA ASP A 309 -0.51 19.71 -5.73
C ASP A 309 -2.03 19.77 -6.03
N ILE A 310 -2.77 18.76 -5.56
CA ILE A 310 -4.23 18.66 -5.72
C ILE A 310 -4.89 19.26 -4.47
N LYS A 311 -5.68 20.32 -4.67
CA LYS A 311 -6.48 20.95 -3.60
C LYS A 311 -7.84 20.25 -3.45
N ALA A 312 -7.82 19.08 -2.81
CA ALA A 312 -8.99 18.26 -2.51
C ALA A 312 -9.81 18.86 -1.34
N SER A 313 -10.60 19.90 -1.62
CA SER A 313 -11.32 20.70 -0.62
C SER A 313 -12.22 19.86 0.30
N ASN A 314 -13.02 18.93 -0.24
CA ASN A 314 -13.88 18.06 0.57
C ASN A 314 -13.05 17.20 1.50
N PHE A 315 -11.95 16.64 1.00
CA PHE A 315 -11.06 15.80 1.80
C PHE A 315 -10.40 16.55 2.96
N PHE A 316 -9.83 17.73 2.69
CA PHE A 316 -9.20 18.53 3.75
C PHE A 316 -10.21 19.12 4.73
N ASN A 317 -11.43 19.47 4.29
CA ASN A 317 -12.51 19.86 5.19
C ASN A 317 -12.95 18.71 6.10
N ALA A 318 -13.07 17.49 5.57
CA ALA A 318 -13.40 16.32 6.37
C ALA A 318 -12.32 16.02 7.44
N ILE A 319 -11.04 16.23 7.12
CA ILE A 319 -9.96 16.16 8.12
C ILE A 319 -10.13 17.23 9.20
N GLU A 320 -10.42 18.47 8.81
CA GLU A 320 -10.61 19.58 9.75
C GLU A 320 -11.80 19.36 10.70
N GLU A 321 -12.87 18.73 10.21
CA GLU A 321 -14.01 18.32 11.04
C GLU A 321 -13.67 17.16 12.00
N GLN A 322 -12.73 16.28 11.62
CA GLN A 322 -12.28 15.13 12.42
C GLN A 322 -10.89 15.35 13.03
N ALA A 323 -10.47 16.61 13.18
CA ALA A 323 -9.14 17.02 13.59
C ALA A 323 -8.69 16.36 14.90
N GLU A 324 -9.52 16.44 15.94
CA GLU A 324 -9.22 15.87 17.25
C GLU A 324 -9.05 14.35 17.18
N TRP A 325 -9.93 13.65 16.46
CA TRP A 325 -9.82 12.20 16.27
C TRP A 325 -8.50 11.85 15.60
N LEU A 326 -8.13 12.57 14.54
CA LEU A 326 -6.91 12.27 13.79
C LEU A 326 -5.65 12.44 14.64
N VAL A 327 -5.60 13.48 15.49
CA VAL A 327 -4.44 13.73 16.37
C VAL A 327 -4.41 12.75 17.53
N LYS A 328 -5.55 12.40 18.14
CA LYS A 328 -5.64 11.50 19.30
C LYS A 328 -5.39 10.04 18.94
N GLU A 329 -6.00 9.55 17.85
CA GLU A 329 -5.88 8.16 17.42
C GLU A 329 -4.71 7.93 16.44
N GLY A 330 -4.18 9.02 15.87
CA GLY A 330 -2.96 9.01 15.07
C GLY A 330 -1.70 8.86 15.90
N ASN A 331 -0.57 8.69 15.22
CA ASN A 331 0.77 8.83 15.81
C ASN A 331 1.44 10.10 15.30
N SER A 332 2.59 10.47 15.84
CA SER A 332 3.32 11.67 15.41
C SER A 332 3.60 11.70 13.90
N GLN A 333 3.81 10.54 13.25
CA GLN A 333 4.06 10.48 11.82
C GLN A 333 2.80 10.82 11.02
N THR A 334 1.66 10.27 11.41
CA THR A 334 0.35 10.58 10.84
C THR A 334 0.05 12.08 10.96
N THR A 335 0.24 12.63 12.17
CA THR A 335 0.01 14.05 12.45
C THR A 335 0.96 14.95 11.66
N ALA A 336 2.25 14.64 11.65
CA ALA A 336 3.26 15.42 10.93
C ALA A 336 3.03 15.39 9.40
N ASN A 337 2.67 14.24 8.84
CA ASN A 337 2.37 14.12 7.42
C ASN A 337 1.13 14.95 7.02
N THR A 338 0.11 14.96 7.88
CA THR A 338 -1.12 15.73 7.64
C THR A 338 -0.85 17.23 7.80
N ALA A 339 -0.10 17.64 8.83
CA ALA A 339 0.30 19.04 9.03
C ALA A 339 1.14 19.55 7.84
N TRP A 340 2.10 18.73 7.38
CA TRP A 340 2.87 19.03 6.18
C TRP A 340 1.98 19.17 4.95
N ALA A 341 0.96 18.33 4.80
CA ALA A 341 0.04 18.40 3.66
C ALA A 341 -0.77 19.70 3.64
N PHE A 342 -1.37 20.10 4.77
CA PHE A 342 -2.06 21.38 4.92
C PHE A 342 -1.13 22.56 4.59
N ALA A 343 0.09 22.57 5.16
CA ALA A 343 1.05 23.64 4.93
C ALA A 343 1.60 23.68 3.50
N LYS A 344 1.81 22.53 2.86
CA LYS A 344 2.31 22.44 1.48
C LYS A 344 1.30 22.98 0.47
N LEU A 345 0.01 22.81 0.72
CA LEU A 345 -1.09 23.29 -0.13
C LEU A 345 -1.61 24.67 0.26
N ASP A 346 -1.07 25.26 1.34
CA ASP A 346 -1.50 26.55 1.89
C ASP A 346 -2.99 26.53 2.31
N ILE A 347 -3.41 25.42 2.93
CA ILE A 347 -4.77 25.23 3.44
C ILE A 347 -4.76 25.46 4.95
N LYS A 348 -5.64 26.35 5.42
CA LYS A 348 -5.80 26.64 6.85
C LYS A 348 -6.64 25.54 7.51
N ALA A 349 -6.19 25.09 8.68
CA ALA A 349 -6.82 24.02 9.44
C ALA A 349 -6.77 24.32 10.96
N PRO A 350 -7.43 25.39 11.42
CA PRO A 350 -7.33 25.86 12.80
C PRO A 350 -7.64 24.78 13.84
N ASN A 351 -8.67 23.93 13.65
CA ASN A 351 -9.00 22.85 14.57
C ASN A 351 -7.88 21.81 14.62
N PHE A 352 -7.34 21.42 13.46
CA PHE A 352 -6.24 20.46 13.39
C PHE A 352 -4.98 20.97 14.08
N PHE A 353 -4.56 22.21 13.78
CA PHE A 353 -3.37 22.78 14.39
C PHE A 353 -3.54 23.10 15.89
N ASN A 354 -4.73 23.48 16.34
CA ASN A 354 -5.02 23.60 17.77
C ASN A 354 -4.93 22.25 18.49
N ALA A 355 -5.50 21.18 17.91
CA ALA A 355 -5.43 19.84 18.48
C ALA A 355 -3.98 19.33 18.59
N ILE A 356 -3.11 19.68 17.63
CA ILE A 356 -1.67 19.40 17.72
C ILE A 356 -1.03 20.13 18.90
N ASP A 357 -1.32 21.42 19.07
CA ASP A 357 -0.75 22.22 20.16
C ASP A 357 -1.25 21.73 21.53
N GLU A 358 -2.49 21.30 21.64
CA GLU A 358 -3.04 20.69 22.86
C GLU A 358 -2.38 19.35 23.20
N GLN A 359 -1.98 18.55 22.20
CA GLN A 359 -1.33 17.25 22.38
C GLN A 359 0.20 17.31 22.24
N ALA A 360 0.77 18.51 22.34
CA ALA A 360 2.17 18.81 22.07
C ALA A 360 3.16 17.89 22.79
N GLU A 361 3.04 17.76 24.11
CA GLU A 361 3.98 16.99 24.93
C GLU A 361 4.08 15.53 24.46
N TRP A 362 2.92 14.89 24.21
CA TRP A 362 2.88 13.52 23.73
C TRP A 362 3.44 13.39 22.31
N LEU A 363 3.04 14.28 21.40
CA LEU A 363 3.47 14.24 19.99
C LEU A 363 4.98 14.45 19.83
N VAL A 364 5.57 15.35 20.62
CA VAL A 364 7.00 15.64 20.61
C VAL A 364 7.78 14.46 21.22
N LYS A 365 7.29 13.89 22.31
CA LYS A 365 7.91 12.74 22.98
C LYS A 365 7.86 11.45 22.17
N GLU A 366 6.74 11.16 21.51
CA GLU A 366 6.57 9.98 20.65
C GLU A 366 7.25 10.18 19.28
N GLY A 367 7.33 11.43 18.83
CA GLY A 367 7.93 11.82 17.57
C GLY A 367 9.43 11.59 17.48
N ASN A 368 9.87 11.20 16.27
CA ASN A 368 11.27 11.34 15.89
C ASN A 368 11.54 12.78 15.39
N SER A 369 12.82 13.12 15.22
CA SER A 369 13.24 14.46 14.77
C SER A 369 12.59 14.91 13.46
N GLN A 370 12.37 14.02 12.49
CA GLN A 370 11.71 14.35 11.22
C GLN A 370 10.25 14.71 11.42
N ASN A 371 9.53 13.98 12.28
CA ASN A 371 8.12 14.24 12.55
C ASN A 371 7.97 15.61 13.24
N THR A 372 8.79 15.87 14.26
CA THR A 372 8.82 17.15 14.97
C THR A 372 9.18 18.31 14.04
N ALA A 373 10.17 18.12 13.16
CA ALA A 373 10.56 19.10 12.14
C ALA A 373 9.41 19.49 11.23
N ASN A 374 8.70 18.49 10.69
CA ASN A 374 7.64 18.69 9.72
C ASN A 374 6.46 19.43 10.34
N THR A 375 6.09 19.09 11.57
CA THR A 375 5.01 19.77 12.29
C THR A 375 5.41 21.22 12.64
N ALA A 376 6.61 21.45 13.15
CA ALA A 376 7.11 22.79 13.45
C ALA A 376 7.20 23.67 12.18
N TRP A 377 7.67 23.09 11.07
CA TRP A 377 7.69 23.76 9.77
C TRP A 377 6.27 24.10 9.29
N ALA A 378 5.30 23.21 9.49
CA ALA A 378 3.91 23.44 9.10
C ALA A 378 3.29 24.61 9.86
N PHE A 379 3.47 24.69 11.18
CA PHE A 379 3.05 25.84 11.98
C PHE A 379 3.66 27.16 11.49
N ALA A 380 4.98 27.17 11.25
CA ALA A 380 5.68 28.35 10.75
C ALA A 380 5.23 28.75 9.34
N LYS A 381 5.03 27.77 8.44
CA LYS A 381 4.63 28.00 7.05
C LYS A 381 3.24 28.62 6.94
N LEU A 382 2.32 28.23 7.82
CA LEU A 382 0.95 28.74 7.87
C LEU A 382 0.76 29.92 8.82
N ASP A 383 1.84 30.42 9.43
CA ASP A 383 1.81 31.50 10.43
C ASP A 383 0.81 31.21 11.58
N THR A 384 0.79 29.95 12.03
CA THR A 384 -0.09 29.47 13.10
C THR A 384 0.69 29.36 14.41
N LYS A 385 0.14 29.90 15.49
CA LYS A 385 0.78 29.87 16.82
C LYS A 385 0.68 28.48 17.44
N ALA A 386 1.76 28.03 18.07
CA ALA A 386 1.84 26.74 18.75
C ALA A 386 2.70 26.81 20.02
N PRO A 387 2.32 27.64 21.01
CA PRO A 387 3.14 27.85 22.20
C PRO A 387 3.47 26.54 22.93
N ASN A 388 2.50 25.63 23.06
CA ASN A 388 2.74 24.37 23.77
C ASN A 388 3.65 23.44 22.97
N TYR A 389 3.48 23.38 21.64
CA TYR A 389 4.32 22.56 20.76
C TYR A 389 5.79 22.99 20.78
N PHE A 390 6.05 24.30 20.69
CA PHE A 390 7.43 24.81 20.74
C PHE A 390 8.03 24.69 22.15
N ASN A 391 7.26 24.89 23.22
CA ASN A 391 7.75 24.67 24.59
C ASN A 391 8.12 23.18 24.81
N ALA A 392 7.28 22.24 24.38
CA ALA A 392 7.56 20.81 24.50
C ALA A 392 8.83 20.39 23.74
N ILE A 393 9.13 21.03 22.61
CA ILE A 393 10.40 20.83 21.89
C ILE A 393 11.59 21.30 22.71
N GLU A 394 11.48 22.46 23.35
CA GLU A 394 12.55 23.02 24.19
C GLU A 394 12.82 22.13 25.40
N GLU A 395 11.77 21.69 26.10
CA GLU A 395 11.88 20.80 27.26
C GLU A 395 12.50 19.44 26.92
N GLN A 396 12.27 18.90 25.73
CA GLN A 396 12.90 17.63 25.31
C GLN A 396 14.36 17.81 24.88
N ALA A 397 14.79 19.03 24.56
CA ALA A 397 16.15 19.33 24.11
C ALA A 397 17.13 19.62 25.27
N GLU A 398 16.60 19.94 26.46
CA GLU A 398 17.32 20.04 27.73
C GLU A 398 17.60 18.65 28.33
#